data_AF-A0A257JFA6-F1
#
_entry.id   AF-A0A257JFA6-F1
#
_cell.length_a   1.000
_cell.length_b   1.000
_cell.length_c   1.000
_cell.angle_alpha   90.00
_cell.angle_beta   90.00
_cell.angle_gamma   90.00
#
_symmetry.space_group_name_H-M   'P 1'
#
loop_
_entity.id
_entity.type
_entity.pdbx_description
1 polymer ?
#
loop_
_entity_poly.entity_id
_entity_poly.type
_entity_poly.pdbx_seq_one_letter_code
_entity_poly.pdbx_strand_id
1 'polypeptide(L)'
;AAWECVKTFDAPACVIVKHANPCGVAVGATVLEAYEKALKTDPTSAFGGIMAFNRPVDADVVEAINAHKQFVEVAIAPAFTAAARAAYASKQNVRLLEVPISAQGNALDFKRVGGGMLLQSADAKNVAPGELKVVSQRQPTPQQMADMLFAWKVAKFVKSNAIVFCADGMTMGVGAGQMSRLDSARIASIKAGHAGLSLAGTAVASDAFFPFRDGLDVVVD
;
A
#
# COMPACT_ATOMS: atom_id res chain seq x y z
N ALA A 1 -2.41 6.17 8.06
CA ALA A 1 -1.66 5.24 7.18
C ALA A 1 -2.60 4.54 6.20
N ALA A 2 -3.41 3.55 6.65
CA ALA A 2 -4.28 2.79 5.75
C ALA A 2 -5.29 3.66 4.98
N TRP A 3 -6.03 4.51 5.70
CA TRP A 3 -7.05 5.39 5.12
C TRP A 3 -6.47 6.44 4.14
N GLU A 4 -5.42 7.15 4.55
CA GLU A 4 -4.79 8.15 3.67
C GLU A 4 -4.17 7.50 2.42
N CYS A 5 -3.61 6.30 2.54
CA CYS A 5 -3.10 5.56 1.40
C CYS A 5 -4.21 5.15 0.45
N VAL A 6 -5.29 4.51 0.94
CA VAL A 6 -6.34 3.97 0.04
C VAL A 6 -7.06 5.09 -0.73
N LYS A 7 -7.20 6.28 -0.13
CA LYS A 7 -7.80 7.47 -0.76
C LYS A 7 -6.99 8.02 -1.95
N THR A 8 -5.72 7.66 -2.12
CA THR A 8 -4.88 8.16 -3.22
C THR A 8 -5.20 7.52 -4.58
N PHE A 9 -6.04 6.48 -4.56
CA PHE A 9 -6.42 5.71 -5.74
C PHE A 9 -7.84 6.04 -6.17
N ASP A 10 -8.01 6.28 -7.46
CA ASP A 10 -9.33 6.48 -8.06
C ASP A 10 -10.02 5.16 -8.35
N ALA A 11 -9.30 4.13 -8.78
CA ALA A 11 -9.82 2.77 -8.98
C ALA A 11 -10.17 2.11 -7.62
N PRO A 12 -11.07 1.11 -7.58
CA PRO A 12 -11.29 0.29 -6.38
C PRO A 12 -9.96 -0.22 -5.82
N ALA A 13 -9.72 0.05 -4.54
CA ALA A 13 -8.44 -0.18 -3.90
C ALA A 13 -8.60 -0.80 -2.51
N CYS A 14 -7.62 -1.63 -2.14
CA CYS A 14 -7.45 -2.16 -0.80
C CYS A 14 -6.02 -1.86 -0.31
N VAL A 15 -5.91 -1.37 0.91
CA VAL A 15 -4.65 -1.18 1.62
C VAL A 15 -4.70 -1.95 2.93
N ILE A 16 -3.73 -2.85 3.13
CA ILE A 16 -3.55 -3.63 4.35
C ILE A 16 -2.32 -3.07 5.07
N VAL A 17 -2.49 -2.68 6.33
CA VAL A 17 -1.43 -2.08 7.17
C VAL A 17 -1.21 -2.91 8.42
N LYS A 18 0.07 -3.08 8.77
CA LYS A 18 0.52 -3.59 10.07
C LYS A 18 1.56 -2.63 10.65
N HIS A 19 1.46 -2.29 11.93
CA HIS A 19 2.39 -1.38 12.62
C HIS A 19 2.70 -0.09 11.83
N ALA A 20 1.65 0.57 11.33
CA ALA A 20 1.69 1.81 10.56
C ALA A 20 2.41 1.74 9.19
N ASN A 21 2.78 0.56 8.70
CA ASN A 21 3.34 0.33 7.37
C ASN A 21 2.40 -0.51 6.49
N PRO A 22 2.21 -0.18 5.20
CA PRO A 22 1.53 -1.04 4.25
C PRO A 22 2.28 -2.37 4.09
N CYS A 23 1.61 -3.50 4.29
CA CYS A 23 2.13 -4.83 3.96
C CYS A 23 1.55 -5.37 2.65
N GLY A 24 0.44 -4.82 2.18
CA GLY A 24 -0.14 -5.12 0.87
C GLY A 24 -1.03 -3.99 0.39
N VAL A 25 -0.88 -3.58 -0.86
CA VAL A 25 -1.70 -2.56 -1.51
C VAL A 25 -2.04 -3.03 -2.91
N ALA A 26 -3.30 -2.87 -3.31
CA ALA A 26 -3.67 -3.13 -4.69
C ALA A 26 -4.87 -2.31 -5.14
N VAL A 27 -4.97 -2.18 -6.47
CA VAL A 27 -6.17 -1.76 -7.19
C VAL A 27 -6.73 -2.90 -8.03
N GLY A 28 -8.04 -2.87 -8.29
CA GLY A 28 -8.74 -3.86 -9.11
C GLY A 28 -10.01 -3.29 -9.75
N ALA A 29 -10.70 -4.10 -10.55
CA ALA A 29 -12.00 -3.75 -11.11
C ALA A 29 -13.09 -3.73 -10.02
N THR A 30 -12.92 -4.52 -8.94
CA THR A 30 -13.80 -4.58 -7.79
C THR A 30 -13.02 -4.46 -6.48
N VAL A 31 -13.73 -4.19 -5.38
CA VAL A 31 -13.14 -4.16 -4.03
C VAL A 31 -12.61 -5.54 -3.63
N LEU A 32 -13.33 -6.60 -4.01
CA LEU A 32 -12.92 -7.99 -3.80
C LEU A 32 -11.61 -8.29 -4.53
N GLU A 33 -11.50 -7.94 -5.82
CA GLU A 33 -10.27 -8.17 -6.58
C GLU A 33 -9.09 -7.40 -5.97
N ALA A 34 -9.32 -6.14 -5.56
CA ALA A 34 -8.30 -5.35 -4.89
C ALA A 34 -7.87 -5.96 -3.55
N TYR A 35 -8.81 -6.52 -2.78
CA TYR A 35 -8.51 -7.23 -1.54
C TYR A 35 -7.63 -8.47 -1.80
N GLU A 36 -8.06 -9.35 -2.70
CA GLU A 36 -7.36 -10.59 -3.00
C GLU A 36 -5.95 -10.33 -3.52
N LYS A 37 -5.78 -9.30 -4.37
CA LYS A 37 -4.47 -8.83 -4.81
C LYS A 37 -3.64 -8.31 -3.64
N ALA A 38 -4.17 -7.38 -2.84
CA ALA A 38 -3.41 -6.80 -1.73
C ALA A 38 -2.91 -7.89 -0.75
N LEU A 39 -3.76 -8.88 -0.44
CA LEU A 39 -3.41 -9.99 0.45
C LEU A 39 -2.23 -10.82 -0.06
N LYS A 40 -2.12 -11.05 -1.38
CA LYS A 40 -1.02 -11.85 -1.99
C LYS A 40 0.36 -11.30 -1.69
N THR A 41 0.50 -9.99 -1.45
CA THR A 41 1.79 -9.34 -1.19
C THR A 41 2.51 -9.95 0.03
N ASP A 42 1.80 -10.05 1.15
CA ASP A 42 2.33 -10.59 2.42
C ASP A 42 1.17 -11.10 3.30
N PRO A 43 0.65 -12.30 3.02
CA PRO A 43 -0.48 -12.88 3.76
C PRO A 43 -0.18 -13.09 5.25
N THR A 44 1.10 -13.25 5.60
CA THR A 44 1.56 -13.44 6.97
C THR A 44 1.43 -12.15 7.77
N SER A 45 1.93 -11.03 7.25
CA SER A 45 1.82 -9.74 7.94
C SER A 45 0.41 -9.16 7.91
N ALA A 46 -0.41 -9.54 6.93
CA ALA A 46 -1.81 -9.14 6.84
C ALA A 46 -2.65 -9.63 8.04
N PHE A 47 -2.25 -10.72 8.68
CA PHE A 47 -2.96 -11.30 9.81
C PHE A 47 -2.96 -10.34 11.02
N GLY A 48 -4.16 -9.98 11.49
CA GLY A 48 -4.38 -8.96 12.51
C GLY A 48 -4.01 -7.55 12.05
N GLY A 49 -4.10 -7.29 10.75
CA GLY A 49 -3.87 -5.98 10.15
C GLY A 49 -5.10 -5.08 10.20
N ILE A 50 -4.91 -3.86 9.72
CA ILE A 50 -5.96 -2.89 9.42
C ILE A 50 -6.17 -2.91 7.91
N MET A 51 -7.40 -3.15 7.47
CA MET A 51 -7.79 -3.14 6.07
C MET A 51 -8.58 -1.87 5.75
N ALA A 52 -8.17 -1.13 4.74
CA ALA A 52 -8.88 0.05 4.27
C ALA A 52 -9.30 -0.11 2.81
N PHE A 53 -10.52 0.32 2.49
CA PHE A 53 -11.14 0.26 1.17
C PHE A 53 -11.65 1.64 0.76
N ASN A 54 -11.43 2.05 -0.49
CA ASN A 54 -11.91 3.35 -0.99
C ASN A 54 -13.30 3.29 -1.64
N ARG A 55 -14.00 2.18 -1.51
CA ARG A 55 -15.35 1.92 -2.03
C ARG A 55 -16.16 1.12 -1.01
N PRO A 56 -17.51 1.11 -1.10
CA PRO A 56 -18.34 0.33 -0.21
C PRO A 56 -17.95 -1.16 -0.22
N VAL A 57 -18.00 -1.79 0.96
CA VAL A 57 -17.66 -3.20 1.16
C VAL A 57 -18.94 -4.02 1.27
N ASP A 58 -19.02 -5.09 0.48
CA ASP A 58 -20.11 -6.06 0.52
C ASP A 58 -19.68 -7.39 1.18
N ALA A 59 -20.60 -8.34 1.32
CA ALA A 59 -20.36 -9.61 2.00
C ALA A 59 -19.28 -10.48 1.33
N ASP A 60 -19.11 -10.38 0.02
CA ASP A 60 -18.12 -11.11 -0.77
C ASP A 60 -16.68 -10.90 -0.29
N VAL A 61 -16.32 -9.65 0.05
CA VAL A 61 -15.02 -9.31 0.64
C VAL A 61 -14.86 -9.97 2.01
N VAL A 62 -15.92 -9.99 2.83
CA VAL A 62 -15.88 -10.59 4.18
C VAL A 62 -15.75 -12.11 4.10
N GLU A 63 -16.44 -12.72 3.14
CA GLU A 63 -16.34 -14.14 2.82
C GLU A 63 -14.93 -14.50 2.36
N ALA A 64 -14.32 -13.71 1.48
CA ALA A 64 -12.94 -13.92 1.05
C ALA A 64 -11.95 -13.80 2.22
N ILE A 65 -12.11 -12.79 3.09
CA ILE A 65 -11.32 -12.66 4.32
C ILE A 65 -11.40 -13.92 5.18
N ASN A 66 -12.60 -14.47 5.35
CA ASN A 66 -12.82 -15.69 6.11
C ASN A 66 -12.21 -16.93 5.42
N ALA A 67 -12.35 -17.04 4.10
CA ALA A 67 -11.79 -18.14 3.31
C ALA A 67 -10.26 -18.19 3.41
N HIS A 68 -9.60 -17.04 3.42
CA HIS A 68 -8.17 -16.91 3.66
C HIS A 68 -7.74 -17.04 5.12
N LYS A 69 -8.69 -17.32 6.04
CA LYS A 69 -8.46 -17.43 7.49
C LYS A 69 -7.79 -16.20 8.08
N GLN A 70 -8.04 -15.03 7.49
CA GLN A 70 -7.45 -13.78 7.96
C GLN A 70 -8.23 -13.26 9.18
N PHE A 71 -7.47 -12.87 10.21
CA PHE A 71 -8.01 -12.08 11.30
C PHE A 71 -7.82 -10.60 10.96
N VAL A 72 -8.87 -9.79 11.11
CA VAL A 72 -8.83 -8.36 10.85
C VAL A 72 -9.05 -7.62 12.16
N GLU A 73 -8.17 -6.68 12.50
CA GLU A 73 -8.37 -5.87 13.70
C GLU A 73 -9.37 -4.74 13.44
N VAL A 74 -9.20 -4.05 12.31
CA VAL A 74 -10.02 -2.91 11.90
C VAL A 74 -10.27 -3.01 10.39
N ALA A 75 -11.53 -2.81 9.97
CA ALA A 75 -11.90 -2.58 8.58
C ALA A 75 -12.43 -1.16 8.43
N ILE A 76 -11.92 -0.41 7.44
CA ILE A 76 -12.29 0.98 7.18
C ILE A 76 -12.80 1.08 5.74
N ALA A 77 -13.98 1.66 5.55
CA ALA A 77 -14.58 1.86 4.22
C ALA A 77 -15.50 3.08 4.23
N PRO A 78 -15.90 3.63 3.06
CA PRO A 78 -16.96 4.64 3.00
C PRO A 78 -18.33 4.13 3.45
N ALA A 79 -18.59 2.84 3.28
CA ALA A 79 -19.80 2.18 3.75
C ALA A 79 -19.60 0.65 3.80
N PHE A 80 -20.39 -0.01 4.64
CA PHE A 80 -20.58 -1.47 4.65
C PHE A 80 -22.05 -1.78 4.41
N THR A 81 -22.32 -2.69 3.46
CA THR A 81 -23.68 -3.17 3.21
C THR A 81 -24.26 -3.89 4.44
N ALA A 82 -25.58 -4.04 4.50
CA ALA A 82 -26.22 -4.82 5.55
C ALA A 82 -25.70 -6.27 5.60
N ALA A 83 -25.44 -6.86 4.42
CA ALA A 83 -24.88 -8.20 4.31
C ALA A 83 -23.44 -8.27 4.85
N ALA A 84 -22.57 -7.30 4.51
CA ALA A 84 -21.22 -7.23 5.07
C ALA A 84 -21.23 -7.10 6.61
N ARG A 85 -22.12 -6.25 7.15
CA ARG A 85 -22.27 -6.08 8.60
C ARG A 85 -22.72 -7.36 9.28
N ALA A 86 -23.68 -8.07 8.69
CA ALA A 86 -24.13 -9.37 9.20
C ALA A 86 -23.00 -10.40 9.21
N ALA A 87 -22.19 -10.46 8.15
CA ALA A 87 -21.03 -11.35 8.08
C ALA A 87 -19.98 -11.04 9.16
N TYR A 88 -19.71 -9.76 9.42
CA TYR A 88 -18.81 -9.32 10.49
C TYR A 88 -19.40 -9.47 11.90
N ALA A 89 -20.72 -9.56 12.08
CA ALA A 89 -21.36 -9.66 13.39
C ALA A 89 -20.90 -10.89 14.20
N SER A 90 -20.47 -11.96 13.51
CA SER A 90 -19.87 -13.14 14.14
C SER A 90 -18.47 -12.91 14.74
N LYS A 91 -17.84 -11.76 14.45
CA LYS A 91 -16.45 -11.44 14.80
C LYS A 91 -16.40 -10.37 15.89
N GLN A 92 -16.49 -10.80 17.15
CA GLN A 92 -16.63 -9.93 18.32
C GLN A 92 -15.61 -8.78 18.45
N ASN A 93 -14.39 -8.96 17.92
CA ASN A 93 -13.27 -8.01 18.10
C ASN A 93 -12.98 -7.14 16.86
N VAL A 94 -13.69 -7.36 15.75
CA VAL A 94 -13.48 -6.56 14.53
C VAL A 94 -14.11 -5.19 14.72
N ARG A 95 -13.32 -4.13 14.51
CA ARG A 95 -13.82 -2.75 14.51
C ARG A 95 -14.14 -2.34 13.07
N LEU A 96 -15.41 -2.04 12.78
CA LEU A 96 -15.83 -1.46 11.50
C LEU A 96 -15.87 0.06 11.64
N LEU A 97 -15.16 0.77 10.77
CA LEU A 97 -15.15 2.23 10.71
C LEU A 97 -15.67 2.70 9.36
N GLU A 98 -16.77 3.45 9.39
CA GLU A 98 -17.30 4.11 8.21
C GLU A 98 -16.80 5.55 8.14
N VAL A 99 -16.08 5.85 7.06
CA VAL A 99 -15.47 7.17 6.86
C VAL A 99 -15.73 7.61 5.43
N PRO A 100 -16.46 8.71 5.18
CA PRO A 100 -16.70 9.22 3.83
C PRO A 100 -15.39 9.49 3.10
N ILE A 101 -15.32 9.13 1.81
CA ILE A 101 -14.20 9.54 0.96
C ILE A 101 -14.30 11.05 0.74
N SER A 102 -13.27 11.76 1.17
CA SER A 102 -13.10 13.19 0.93
C SER A 102 -11.76 13.43 0.28
N ALA A 103 -11.76 14.29 -0.74
CA ALA A 103 -10.54 14.82 -1.34
C ALA A 103 -9.84 15.84 -0.42
N GLN A 104 -10.51 16.30 0.64
CA GLN A 104 -9.92 17.19 1.62
C GLN A 104 -8.98 16.39 2.55
N GLY A 105 -7.72 16.81 2.59
CA GLY A 105 -6.73 16.36 3.56
C GLY A 105 -6.44 17.44 4.60
N ASN A 106 -5.77 17.06 5.67
CA ASN A 106 -5.22 18.04 6.60
C ASN A 106 -4.20 18.92 5.86
N ALA A 107 -4.33 20.25 5.96
CA ALA A 107 -3.35 21.16 5.36
C ALA A 107 -1.99 21.09 6.08
N LEU A 108 -2.01 20.74 7.37
CA LEU A 108 -0.84 20.70 8.24
C LEU A 108 -0.69 19.31 8.86
N ASP A 109 0.57 18.90 9.01
CA ASP A 109 1.00 17.73 9.78
C ASP A 109 1.84 18.19 10.96
N PHE A 110 1.74 17.49 12.09
CA PHE A 110 2.46 17.85 13.30
C PHE A 110 3.13 16.66 13.96
N LYS A 111 4.30 16.91 14.56
CA LYS A 111 5.03 15.91 15.34
C LYS A 111 5.37 16.47 16.72
N ARG A 112 5.00 15.72 17.76
CA ARG A 112 5.37 16.05 19.14
C ARG A 112 6.85 15.77 19.37
N VAL A 113 7.52 16.69 20.05
CA VAL A 113 8.89 16.54 20.56
C VAL A 113 8.90 16.94 22.04
N GLY A 114 9.89 16.51 22.83
CA GLY A 114 9.85 16.61 24.30
C GLY A 114 9.57 18.01 24.89
N GLY A 115 9.86 19.08 24.15
CA GLY A 115 9.59 20.46 24.55
C GLY A 115 8.57 21.22 23.70
N GLY A 116 7.85 20.57 22.79
CA GLY A 116 6.90 21.26 21.91
C GLY A 116 6.42 20.45 20.72
N MET A 117 6.24 21.14 19.59
CA MET A 117 5.65 20.58 18.38
C MET A 117 6.34 21.13 17.13
N LEU A 118 6.64 20.25 16.18
CA LEU A 118 6.99 20.60 14.82
C LEU A 118 5.72 20.63 13.97
N LEU A 119 5.59 21.64 13.12
CA LEU A 119 4.46 21.84 12.21
C LEU A 119 4.98 21.98 10.78
N GLN A 120 4.37 21.27 9.84
CA GLN A 120 4.73 21.30 8.43
C GLN A 120 3.46 21.23 7.57
N SER A 121 3.55 21.60 6.29
CA SER A 121 2.52 21.26 5.31
C SER A 121 2.41 19.75 5.14
N ALA A 122 1.20 19.23 4.94
CA ALA A 122 1.02 17.81 4.64
C ALA A 122 1.58 17.44 3.26
N ASP A 123 2.13 16.23 3.14
CA ASP A 123 2.55 15.69 1.84
C ASP A 123 1.35 15.18 1.05
N ALA A 124 0.73 16.09 0.31
CA ALA A 124 -0.45 15.82 -0.53
C ALA A 124 -0.10 15.55 -2.00
N LYS A 125 1.18 15.61 -2.41
CA LYS A 125 1.55 15.54 -3.82
C LYS A 125 1.40 14.11 -4.34
N ASN A 126 0.68 13.98 -5.45
CA ASN A 126 0.70 12.82 -6.33
C ASN A 126 1.32 13.27 -7.65
N VAL A 127 2.37 12.56 -8.09
CA VAL A 127 3.10 12.89 -9.32
C VAL A 127 2.26 12.48 -10.53
N ALA A 128 2.08 13.39 -11.48
CA ALA A 128 1.43 13.10 -12.75
C ALA A 128 2.43 12.49 -13.76
N PRO A 129 1.98 11.69 -14.74
CA PRO A 129 2.85 11.09 -15.75
C PRO A 129 3.75 12.11 -16.48
N GLY A 130 3.22 13.30 -16.78
CA GLY A 130 3.96 14.37 -17.48
C GLY A 130 5.03 15.07 -16.64
N GLU A 131 5.09 14.81 -15.34
CA GLU A 131 6.12 15.33 -14.44
C GLU A 131 7.34 14.39 -14.36
N LEU A 132 7.25 13.18 -14.91
CA LEU A 132 8.34 12.21 -14.91
C LEU A 132 9.30 12.46 -16.07
N LYS A 133 10.59 12.30 -15.79
CA LYS A 133 11.66 12.33 -16.79
C LYS A 133 12.23 10.92 -16.97
N VAL A 134 12.13 10.38 -18.17
CA VAL A 134 12.82 9.12 -18.52
C VAL A 134 14.29 9.42 -18.75
N VAL A 135 15.16 8.84 -17.92
CA VAL A 135 16.62 9.03 -17.95
C VAL A 135 17.38 7.82 -18.51
N SER A 136 16.67 6.74 -18.87
CA SER A 136 17.22 5.53 -19.47
C SER A 136 17.10 5.54 -21.00
N GLN A 137 17.90 4.69 -21.68
CA GLN A 137 17.77 4.48 -23.13
C GLN A 137 16.45 3.77 -23.48
N ARG A 138 16.06 2.76 -22.69
CA ARG A 138 14.80 2.06 -22.84
C ARG A 138 13.65 2.93 -22.33
N GLN A 139 12.61 3.05 -23.14
CA GLN A 139 11.36 3.68 -22.76
C GLN A 139 10.45 2.68 -22.02
N PRO A 140 9.77 3.09 -20.94
CA PRO A 140 8.78 2.26 -20.28
C PRO A 140 7.56 2.06 -21.18
N THR A 141 6.95 0.87 -21.11
CA THR A 141 5.62 0.67 -21.71
C THR A 141 4.55 1.44 -20.92
N PRO A 142 3.35 1.65 -21.47
CA PRO A 142 2.24 2.27 -20.72
C PRO A 142 1.92 1.54 -19.41
N GLN A 143 1.96 0.20 -19.41
CA GLN A 143 1.74 -0.61 -18.21
C GLN A 143 2.85 -0.39 -17.16
N GLN A 144 4.12 -0.43 -17.59
CA GLN A 144 5.24 -0.16 -16.68
C GLN A 144 5.18 1.26 -16.10
N MET A 145 4.74 2.25 -16.88
CA MET A 145 4.54 3.61 -16.40
C MET A 145 3.42 3.68 -15.35
N ALA A 146 2.30 3.01 -15.59
CA ALA A 146 1.19 2.93 -14.64
C ALA A 146 1.62 2.27 -13.32
N ASP A 147 2.39 1.19 -13.39
CA ASP A 147 2.92 0.49 -12.22
C ASP A 147 3.95 1.35 -11.47
N MET A 148 4.87 2.03 -12.15
CA MET A 148 5.79 2.97 -11.50
C MET A 148 5.05 4.09 -10.74
N LEU A 149 3.99 4.66 -11.33
CA LEU A 149 3.16 5.67 -10.68
C LEU A 149 2.39 5.10 -9.48
N PHE A 150 1.92 3.86 -9.58
CA PHE A 150 1.29 3.13 -8.48
C PHE A 150 2.29 2.93 -7.33
N ALA A 151 3.48 2.38 -7.58
CA ALA A 151 4.51 2.19 -6.56
C ALA A 151 4.94 3.50 -5.92
N TRP A 152 5.06 4.59 -6.70
CA TRP A 152 5.38 5.92 -6.17
C TRP A 152 4.33 6.42 -5.17
N LYS A 153 3.04 6.26 -5.51
CA LYS A 153 1.93 6.60 -4.59
C LYS A 153 2.00 5.78 -3.30
N VAL A 154 2.32 4.49 -3.39
CA VAL A 154 2.44 3.61 -2.21
C VAL A 154 3.66 3.98 -1.36
N ALA A 155 4.82 4.22 -1.98
CA ALA A 155 6.08 4.52 -1.28
C ALA A 155 5.96 5.71 -0.33
N LYS A 156 5.16 6.73 -0.67
CA LYS A 156 4.83 7.87 0.21
C LYS A 156 4.29 7.45 1.59
N PHE A 157 3.59 6.33 1.68
CA PHE A 157 2.97 5.84 2.91
C PHE A 157 3.78 4.76 3.64
N VAL A 158 4.87 4.28 3.03
CA VAL A 158 5.83 3.36 3.65
C VAL A 158 6.86 4.20 4.41
N LYS A 159 7.22 3.79 5.64
CA LYS A 159 8.23 4.55 6.41
C LYS A 159 9.60 4.44 5.75
N SER A 160 10.31 5.57 5.69
CA SER A 160 11.64 5.66 5.08
C SER A 160 12.69 4.84 5.84
N ASN A 161 13.70 4.29 5.17
CA ASN A 161 13.83 4.23 3.70
C ASN A 161 12.89 3.18 3.11
N ALA A 162 12.17 3.52 2.05
CA ALA A 162 11.16 2.66 1.45
C ALA A 162 11.58 2.16 0.05
N ILE A 163 11.42 0.87 -0.20
CA ILE A 163 11.51 0.24 -1.52
C ILE A 163 10.22 -0.52 -1.78
N VAL A 164 9.52 -0.20 -2.86
CA VAL A 164 8.21 -0.79 -3.19
C VAL A 164 8.26 -1.35 -4.61
N PHE A 165 8.21 -2.67 -4.73
CA PHE A 165 8.02 -3.34 -6.00
C PHE A 165 6.53 -3.50 -6.31
N CYS A 166 6.15 -3.46 -7.57
CA CYS A 166 4.77 -3.60 -8.01
C CYS A 166 4.65 -4.16 -9.43
N ALA A 167 3.52 -4.80 -9.70
CA ALA A 167 3.09 -5.20 -11.03
C ALA A 167 1.56 -5.24 -11.08
N ASP A 168 0.99 -4.84 -12.21
CA ASP A 168 -0.44 -4.90 -12.49
C ASP A 168 -1.32 -4.27 -11.40
N GLY A 169 -0.87 -3.13 -10.86
CA GLY A 169 -1.57 -2.39 -9.81
C GLY A 169 -1.57 -3.10 -8.44
N MET A 170 -0.62 -3.98 -8.17
CA MET A 170 -0.45 -4.68 -6.89
C MET A 170 0.99 -4.53 -6.39
N THR A 171 1.19 -4.34 -5.09
CA THR A 171 2.53 -4.45 -4.49
C THR A 171 3.04 -5.88 -4.57
N MET A 172 4.30 -6.07 -4.98
CA MET A 172 4.95 -7.37 -5.10
C MET A 172 5.91 -7.65 -3.94
N GLY A 173 6.44 -6.60 -3.34
CA GLY A 173 7.32 -6.66 -2.18
C GLY A 173 7.54 -5.26 -1.61
N VAL A 174 7.56 -5.14 -0.28
CA VAL A 174 7.69 -3.86 0.42
C VAL A 174 8.81 -3.94 1.46
N GLY A 175 9.82 -3.10 1.29
CA GLY A 175 10.88 -2.84 2.27
C GLY A 175 10.60 -1.54 2.99
N ALA A 176 10.48 -1.58 4.32
CA ALA A 176 10.04 -0.44 5.12
C ALA A 176 10.97 -0.16 6.31
N GLY A 177 11.18 1.13 6.59
CA GLY A 177 11.68 1.62 7.87
C GLY A 177 13.16 1.39 8.14
N GLN A 178 13.96 1.02 7.14
CA GLN A 178 15.38 0.72 7.35
C GLN A 178 16.25 1.97 7.25
N MET A 179 17.32 1.99 8.05
CA MET A 179 18.38 3.00 7.98
C MET A 179 19.15 2.92 6.66
N SER A 180 19.29 1.71 6.10
CA SER A 180 19.92 1.45 4.81
C SER A 180 18.87 1.11 3.75
N ARG A 181 18.98 1.76 2.58
CA ARG A 181 18.08 1.53 1.45
C ARG A 181 18.31 0.17 0.80
N LEU A 182 19.53 -0.35 0.85
CA LEU A 182 19.88 -1.70 0.41
C LEU A 182 19.17 -2.76 1.27
N ASP A 183 19.04 -2.53 2.57
CA ASP A 183 18.35 -3.47 3.45
C ASP A 183 16.84 -3.47 3.19
N SER A 184 16.25 -2.30 2.89
CA SER A 184 14.85 -2.24 2.41
C SER A 184 14.66 -3.03 1.12
N ALA A 185 15.55 -2.90 0.13
CA ALA A 185 15.47 -3.67 -1.12
C ALA A 185 15.57 -5.19 -0.86
N ARG A 186 16.52 -5.63 -0.04
CA ARG A 186 16.68 -7.04 0.36
C ARG A 186 15.45 -7.58 1.09
N ILE A 187 14.90 -6.81 2.04
CA ILE A 187 13.68 -7.20 2.76
C ILE A 187 12.50 -7.35 1.80
N ALA A 188 12.33 -6.44 0.84
CA ALA A 188 11.27 -6.52 -0.15
C ALA A 188 11.39 -7.81 -0.98
N SER A 189 12.61 -8.16 -1.43
CA SER A 189 12.90 -9.39 -2.17
C SER A 189 12.63 -10.66 -1.35
N ILE A 190 13.12 -10.71 -0.09
CA ILE A 190 12.86 -11.84 0.82
C ILE A 190 11.36 -12.03 1.06
N LYS A 191 10.62 -10.94 1.29
CA LYS A 191 9.17 -10.97 1.50
C LYS A 191 8.42 -11.48 0.26
N ALA A 192 8.78 -11.02 -0.93
CA ALA A 192 8.23 -11.52 -2.18
C ALA A 192 8.47 -13.03 -2.31
N GLY A 193 9.69 -13.50 -2.04
CA GLY A 193 10.04 -14.92 -2.05
C GLY A 193 9.21 -15.76 -1.07
N HIS A 194 8.99 -15.27 0.16
CA HIS A 194 8.11 -15.94 1.13
C HIS A 194 6.65 -16.04 0.67
N ALA A 195 6.19 -15.08 -0.12
CA ALA A 195 4.86 -15.07 -0.71
C ALA A 195 4.78 -15.87 -2.04
N GLY A 196 5.89 -16.44 -2.51
CA GLY A 196 5.96 -17.14 -3.80
C GLY A 196 5.85 -16.20 -5.01
N LEU A 197 6.15 -14.91 -4.82
CA LEU A 197 6.11 -13.89 -5.87
C LEU A 197 7.50 -13.70 -6.47
N SER A 198 7.54 -13.54 -7.80
CA SER A 198 8.75 -13.13 -8.51
C SER A 198 8.78 -11.61 -8.68
N LEU A 199 9.93 -11.00 -8.42
CA LEU A 199 10.17 -9.57 -8.69
C LEU A 199 10.66 -9.31 -10.13
N ALA A 200 10.92 -10.36 -10.91
CA ALA A 200 11.37 -10.21 -12.29
C ALA A 200 10.33 -9.48 -13.15
N GLY A 201 10.74 -8.41 -13.83
CA GLY A 201 9.86 -7.63 -14.71
C GLY A 201 8.92 -6.67 -14.00
N THR A 202 9.00 -6.57 -12.67
CA THR A 202 8.21 -5.62 -11.87
C THR A 202 8.75 -4.20 -11.97
N ALA A 203 7.90 -3.20 -11.70
CA ALA A 203 8.32 -1.82 -11.49
C ALA A 203 8.67 -1.60 -10.01
N VAL A 204 9.53 -0.62 -9.73
CA VAL A 204 10.00 -0.33 -8.37
C VAL A 204 10.06 1.17 -8.12
N ALA A 205 9.66 1.59 -6.92
CA ALA A 205 9.82 2.96 -6.43
C ALA A 205 10.66 2.99 -5.16
N SER A 206 11.47 4.03 -5.04
CA SER A 206 12.22 4.39 -3.84
C SER A 206 11.77 5.78 -3.40
N ASP A 207 11.46 5.96 -2.12
CA ASP A 207 10.99 7.25 -1.59
C ASP A 207 12.05 8.36 -1.62
N ALA A 208 13.32 7.99 -1.78
CA ALA A 208 14.45 8.89 -1.93
C ALA A 208 15.39 8.44 -3.05
N PHE A 209 16.23 9.36 -3.54
CA PHE A 209 17.21 9.10 -4.60
C PHE A 209 18.23 8.02 -4.19
N PHE A 210 18.72 7.21 -5.12
CA PHE A 210 19.86 6.32 -4.86
C PHE A 210 21.17 7.13 -4.87
N PRO A 211 21.94 7.18 -3.77
CA PRO A 211 23.16 7.98 -3.71
C PRO A 211 24.29 7.36 -4.54
N PHE A 212 24.25 6.05 -4.73
CA PHE A 212 25.25 5.25 -5.42
C PHE A 212 24.57 4.17 -6.26
N ARG A 213 25.31 3.61 -7.21
CA ARG A 213 24.83 2.61 -8.16
C ARG A 213 24.44 1.29 -7.49
N ASP A 214 25.15 0.90 -6.44
CA ASP A 214 24.93 -0.35 -5.69
C ASP A 214 23.48 -0.52 -5.22
N GLY A 215 22.82 0.57 -4.83
CA GLY A 215 21.41 0.55 -4.45
C GLY A 215 20.49 0.19 -5.61
N LEU A 216 20.84 0.56 -6.84
CA LEU A 216 20.12 0.13 -8.04
C LEU A 216 20.48 -1.31 -8.42
N ASP A 217 21.75 -1.72 -8.29
CA ASP A 217 22.18 -3.09 -8.59
C ASP A 217 21.40 -4.11 -7.72
N VAL A 218 21.26 -3.86 -6.41
CA VAL A 218 20.47 -4.71 -5.48
C VAL A 218 18.97 -4.77 -5.83
N VAL A 219 18.44 -3.76 -6.50
CA VAL A 219 17.04 -3.71 -6.90
C VAL A 219 16.79 -4.47 -8.20
N VAL A 220 17.82 -4.62 -9.03
CA VAL A 220 17.77 -5.29 -10.33
C VAL A 220 18.13 -6.78 -10.23
N ASP A 221 18.92 -7.15 -9.22
CA ASP A 221 19.29 -8.54 -8.89
C ASP A 221 18.09 -9.40 -8.42
#